data_AF-A0A957W1N8-F1
#
_entry.id   AF-A0A957W1N8-F1
#
_cell.length_a   1.000
_cell.length_b   1.000
_cell.length_c   1.000
_cell.angle_alpha   90.00
_cell.angle_beta   90.00
_cell.angle_gamma   90.00
#
_symmetry.space_group_name_H-M   'P 1'
#
loop_
_entity.id
_entity.type
_entity.pdbx_description
1 polymer ?
#
loop_
_entity_poly.entity_id
_entity_poly.type
_entity_poly.pdbx_seq_one_letter_code
_entity_poly.pdbx_strand_id
1 'polypeptide(L)' 'AYNDSWPLEPGYNERKDLYNLYHLLNHLNLFGHGYGASVDRVLARYGQ' A
#
# COMPACT_ATOMS: atom_id res chain seq x y z
N ALA A 1 3.55 21.31 -2.71
CA ALA A 1 2.36 21.60 -3.53
C ALA A 1 1.08 21.03 -2.91
N TYR A 2 0.79 19.71 -2.98
CA TYR A 2 -0.46 19.17 -2.39
C TYR A 2 -0.53 19.33 -0.87
N ASN A 3 0.51 18.92 -0.14
CA ASN A 3 0.52 18.96 1.33
C ASN A 3 0.51 20.38 1.92
N ASP A 4 0.88 21.40 1.14
CA ASP A 4 0.88 22.80 1.58
C ASP A 4 -0.53 23.40 1.52
N SER A 5 -1.38 22.92 0.61
CA SER A 5 -2.77 23.36 0.43
C SER A 5 -3.77 22.44 1.11
N TRP A 6 -3.44 21.15 1.24
CA TRP A 6 -4.26 20.13 1.92
C TRP A 6 -3.34 19.16 2.67
N PRO A 7 -3.01 19.47 3.93
CA PRO A 7 -2.15 18.62 4.73
C PRO A 7 -2.70 17.20 4.82
N LEU A 8 -1.81 16.22 4.69
CA LEU A 8 -2.16 14.84 4.93
C LEU A 8 -2.49 14.65 6.40
N GLU A 9 -3.55 13.90 6.66
CA GLU A 9 -3.96 13.54 8.02
C GLU A 9 -2.82 12.79 8.75
N PRO A 10 -2.67 13.00 10.07
CA PRO A 10 -1.78 12.20 10.88
C PRO A 10 -2.03 10.69 10.67
N GLY A 11 -0.96 9.91 10.64
CA GLY A 11 -1.05 8.49 10.36
C GLY A 11 -1.10 8.11 8.87
N TYR A 12 -1.03 9.08 7.94
CA TYR A 12 -1.05 8.79 6.51
C TYR A 12 0.11 7.87 6.08
N ASN A 13 1.34 8.15 6.54
CA ASN A 13 2.50 7.35 6.16
C ASN A 13 2.38 5.90 6.65
N GLU A 14 1.68 5.71 7.78
CA GLU A 14 1.38 4.44 8.41
C GLU A 14 0.22 3.72 7.74
N ARG A 15 -0.64 4.38 6.95
CA ARG A 15 -1.75 3.74 6.20
C ARG A 15 -1.51 3.67 4.70
N LYS A 16 -0.51 4.39 4.18
CA LYS A 16 -0.16 4.44 2.75
C LYS A 16 0.01 3.04 2.15
N ASP A 17 0.73 2.16 2.84
CA ASP A 17 0.98 0.79 2.38
C ASP A 17 -0.31 -0.03 2.33
N LEU A 18 -1.20 0.16 3.32
CA LEU A 18 -2.51 -0.48 3.36
C LEU A 18 -3.42 0.00 2.22
N TYR A 19 -3.41 1.30 1.89
CA TYR A 19 -4.14 1.82 0.73
C TYR A 19 -3.60 1.24 -0.59
N ASN A 20 -2.28 1.08 -0.69
CA ASN A 20 -1.65 0.50 -1.87
C ASN A 20 -1.84 -1.02 -2.01
N LEU A 21 -2.24 -1.72 -0.94
CA LEU A 21 -2.43 -3.17 -0.95
C LEU A 21 -3.43 -3.61 -2.02
N TYR A 22 -4.51 -2.85 -2.21
CA TYR A 22 -5.49 -3.11 -3.28
C TYR A 22 -4.83 -3.15 -4.67
N HIS A 23 -3.96 -2.18 -4.97
CA HIS A 23 -3.26 -2.12 -6.25
C HIS A 23 -2.23 -3.24 -6.39
N LEU A 24 -1.53 -3.59 -5.31
CA LEU A 24 -0.57 -4.70 -5.31
C LEU A 24 -1.27 -6.04 -5.57
N LEU A 25 -2.44 -6.27 -4.97
CA LEU A 25 -3.26 -7.45 -5.23
C LEU A 25 -3.76 -7.48 -6.68
N ASN A 26 -4.23 -6.35 -7.20
CA ASN A 26 -4.61 -6.25 -8.61
C ASN A 26 -3.43 -6.57 -9.53
N HIS A 27 -2.24 -6.06 -9.23
CA HIS A 27 -1.04 -6.34 -10.01
C HIS A 27 -0.58 -7.80 -9.89
N LEU A 28 -0.71 -8.41 -8.72
CA LEU A 28 -0.48 -9.84 -8.54
C LEU A 28 -1.44 -10.66 -9.42
N ASN A 29 -2.73 -10.30 -9.45
CA ASN A 29 -3.74 -10.98 -10.25
C ASN A 29 -3.50 -10.83 -11.77
N LEU A 30 -3.08 -9.64 -12.21
CA LEU A 30 -2.93 -9.33 -13.64
C LEU A 30 -1.55 -9.70 -14.21
N PHE A 31 -0.49 -9.61 -13.41
CA PHE A 31 0.90 -9.72 -13.86
C PHE A 31 1.71 -10.80 -13.15
N GLY A 32 1.12 -11.46 -12.14
CA GLY A 32 1.68 -12.64 -11.51
C GLY A 32 2.78 -12.36 -10.48
N HIS A 33 3.66 -13.35 -10.31
CA HIS A 33 4.55 -13.54 -9.16
C HIS A 33 5.46 -12.34 -8.81
N GLY A 34 5.75 -11.45 -9.76
CA GLY A 34 6.58 -10.26 -9.51
C GLY A 34 6.05 -9.35 -8.40
N TYR A 35 4.74 -9.43 -8.10
CA TYR A 35 4.10 -8.61 -7.07
C TYR A 35 3.89 -9.33 -5.73
N GLY A 36 4.09 -10.66 -5.67
CA GLY A 36 3.83 -11.47 -4.48
C GLY A 36 4.61 -10.99 -3.25
N ALA A 37 5.92 -10.79 -3.39
CA ALA A 37 6.78 -10.31 -2.30
C ALA A 37 6.36 -8.92 -1.77
N SER A 38 5.76 -8.08 -2.62
CA SER A 38 5.26 -6.77 -2.19
C SER A 38 3.96 -6.90 -1.41
N VAL A 39 3.06 -7.82 -1.80
CA VAL A 39 1.85 -8.17 -1.06
C VAL A 39 2.22 -8.74 0.31
N ASP A 40 3.13 -9.72 0.36
CA ASP A 40 3.56 -10.39 1.59
C ASP A 40 4.14 -9.41 2.61
N ARG A 41 4.97 -8.45 2.15
CA ARG A 41 5.53 -7.41 3.03
C ARG A 41 4.45 -6.57 3.70
N VAL A 42 3.39 -6.21 2.96
CA VAL A 42 2.30 -5.42 3.52
C VAL A 42 1.47 -6.28 4.46
N LEU A 43 1.16 -7.52 4.10
CA LEU A 43 0.41 -8.43 4.99
C LEU A 43 1.17 -8.75 6.28
N ALA A 44 2.49 -8.92 6.24
CA ALA A 44 3.30 -9.11 7.45
C ALA A 44 3.23 -7.91 8.41
N ARG A 45 3.00 -6.71 7.89
CA ARG A 45 2.92 -5.46 8.67
C ARG A 45 1.54 -5.23 9.29
N TYR A 46 0.45 -5.67 8.66
CA TYR A 46 -0.93 -5.35 9.08
C TYR A 46 -1.84 -6.57 9.34
N GLY A 47 -1.40 -7.78 9.04
CA GLY A 47 -2.18 -9.03 9.13
C GLY A 47 -2.03 -9.79 10.44
N GLN A 48 -1.39 -9.20 11.46
CA GLN A 48 -1.39 -9.67 12.86
C GLN A 48 -2.53 -9.00 13.62
#